data_AF-A0A2V7ZU36-F1
#
_entry.id   AF-A0A2V7ZU36-F1
#
_cell.length_a   1.000
_cell.length_b   1.000
_cell.length_c   1.000
_cell.angle_alpha   90.00
_cell.angle_beta   90.00
_cell.angle_gamma   90.00
#
_symmetry.space_group_name_H-M   'P 1'
#
loop_
_entity.id
_entity.type
_entity.pdbx_description
1 polymer ?
#
loop_
_entity_poly.entity_id
_entity_poly.type
_entity_poly.pdbx_seq_one_letter_code
_entity_poly.pdbx_strand_id
1 'polypeptide(L)'
;MPVRVSVTNSGSGHNFPTGFPEGRAAWLAVRATDLATGRRLDIYDSLWKRTSRGVGGLTREAMVDPNFPGCGWKIPAGSPDPYAYQFKAVASLGDGCPTLDLVYAAPLNLVTNARGLPIDAKNVVIDRNNPHGLPQFRDLNGNGDVYDDAFLRDTRLRPLPHDGATVSLDRYAVVIPPGTAGPVAVTAAVYYQSVEAIVARKFLGNLADTDGDFVLEPCVLDGPCDGRTPATEPAVVEGAPPVPVEVRNWTIQIDGGRSDRIPPRVIGTYPAAGATRVFQDVVVKAFFSRPVHGVNAATFTLVDARHQPVPASVEQIGDGTWALFSDATFLNGGATYTARLAAGICDDSGGCTKSGVVWRFVTAAARGEGAGDTSIPIGFPAELPPPAPEPPVVTSVALTSHAAGVSAMFSKPVMNVTPLTFVVRRAGTPGCGSIDQAIAGHVASTRAADVWTFTPERPLAPGDYCVQMTTDVYDLTGRNLPTPFSARVRVSETGR
;
A
#
# COMPACT_ATOMS: atom_id res chain seq x y z
N MET A 1 15.95 4.05 -19.70
CA MET A 1 15.45 5.44 -19.61
C MET A 1 15.93 6.04 -18.29
N PRO A 2 16.67 7.17 -18.33
CA PRO A 2 17.15 7.83 -17.11
C PRO A 2 15.99 8.25 -16.19
N VAL A 3 16.19 8.12 -14.89
CA VAL A 3 15.30 8.61 -13.85
C VAL A 3 15.99 9.78 -13.15
N ARG A 4 15.29 10.90 -13.05
CA ARG A 4 15.75 12.05 -12.26
C ARG A 4 14.93 12.10 -10.99
N VAL A 5 15.58 11.88 -9.85
CA VAL A 5 14.98 12.09 -8.53
C VAL A 5 15.56 13.36 -7.94
N SER A 6 14.71 14.14 -7.27
CA SER A 6 15.13 15.32 -6.53
C SER A 6 14.78 15.08 -5.06
N VAL A 7 15.76 15.21 -4.17
CA VAL A 7 15.55 15.07 -2.72
C VAL A 7 15.76 16.43 -2.10
N THR A 8 14.75 16.89 -1.35
CA THR A 8 14.72 18.21 -0.71
C THR A 8 14.70 18.04 0.80
N ASN A 9 15.49 18.83 1.51
CA ASN A 9 15.39 18.94 2.97
C ASN A 9 14.20 19.84 3.31
N SER A 10 13.21 19.30 4.03
CA SER A 10 11.98 19.99 4.43
C SER A 10 12.12 20.80 5.73
N GLY A 11 13.33 20.92 6.28
CA GLY A 11 13.57 21.68 7.52
C GLY A 11 13.07 20.99 8.80
N SER A 12 12.43 19.83 8.69
CA SER A 12 11.86 19.07 9.82
C SER A 12 12.83 18.08 10.45
N GLY A 13 14.12 18.15 10.10
CA GLY A 13 15.13 17.56 10.96
C GLY A 13 15.21 18.38 12.23
N HIS A 14 15.30 17.74 13.39
CA HIS A 14 16.28 18.27 14.32
C HIS A 14 17.55 18.54 13.47
N ASN A 15 18.28 19.64 13.70
CA ASN A 15 19.72 19.55 13.49
C ASN A 15 20.14 18.18 14.07
N PHE A 16 21.10 17.45 13.57
CA PHE A 16 21.39 16.14 14.16
C PHE A 16 22.27 16.24 15.45
N PRO A 17 22.02 17.01 16.54
CA PRO A 17 22.48 16.60 17.86
C PRO A 17 21.36 15.77 18.49
N THR A 18 21.65 14.62 19.10
CA THR A 18 22.05 14.61 20.50
C THR A 18 22.78 13.32 20.89
N GLY A 19 24.00 13.46 21.43
CA GLY A 19 24.46 12.82 22.67
C GLY A 19 24.59 11.28 22.78
N PHE A 20 23.99 10.51 21.91
CA PHE A 20 24.12 9.05 21.82
C PHE A 20 24.44 8.73 20.36
N PRO A 21 25.35 7.79 20.05
CA PRO A 21 25.60 7.39 18.67
C PRO A 21 24.43 6.55 18.15
N GLU A 22 23.27 7.19 18.01
CA GLU A 22 22.21 6.73 17.13
C GLU A 22 22.78 6.81 15.72
N GLY A 23 23.31 5.70 15.20
CA GLY A 23 23.43 5.63 13.75
C GLY A 23 22.04 5.86 13.16
N ARG A 24 21.94 6.56 12.06
CA ARG A 24 20.68 6.74 11.32
C ARG A 24 21.00 6.55 9.85
N ALA A 25 20.09 5.88 9.14
CA ALA A 25 20.24 5.63 7.72
C ALA A 25 19.00 6.13 6.98
N ALA A 26 19.20 6.97 5.98
CA ALA A 26 18.18 7.30 5.00
C ALA A 26 18.68 6.89 3.62
N TRP A 27 17.81 6.33 2.77
CA TRP A 27 18.22 5.92 1.44
C TRP A 27 17.09 6.01 0.43
N LEU A 28 17.47 6.25 -0.82
CA LEU A 28 16.57 6.22 -1.96
C LEU A 28 16.44 4.78 -2.49
N ALA A 29 15.22 4.28 -2.51
CA ALA A 29 14.83 3.12 -3.28
C ALA A 29 14.14 3.52 -4.59
N VAL A 30 14.45 2.79 -5.66
CA VAL A 30 13.82 2.96 -6.97
C VAL A 30 13.40 1.61 -7.51
N ARG A 31 12.15 1.50 -7.95
CA ARG A 31 11.55 0.28 -8.50
C ARG A 31 10.75 0.64 -9.75
N ALA A 32 10.68 -0.29 -10.70
CA ALA A 32 9.88 -0.12 -11.91
C ALA A 32 9.09 -1.39 -12.21
N THR A 33 7.85 -1.23 -12.69
CA THR A 33 6.93 -2.32 -13.02
C THR A 33 6.27 -2.05 -14.37
N ASP A 34 6.31 -3.01 -15.27
CA ASP A 34 5.50 -3.00 -16.50
C ASP A 34 4.03 -3.27 -16.12
N LEU A 35 3.18 -2.24 -16.18
CA LEU A 35 1.79 -2.34 -15.73
C LEU A 35 1.00 -3.37 -16.53
N ALA A 36 1.30 -3.56 -17.81
CA ALA A 36 0.62 -4.56 -18.64
C ALA A 36 0.77 -5.99 -18.11
N THR A 37 1.95 -6.32 -17.54
CA THR A 37 2.31 -7.69 -17.16
C THR A 37 2.51 -7.87 -15.65
N GLY A 38 2.57 -6.79 -14.89
CA GLY A 38 2.97 -6.80 -13.47
C GLY A 38 4.45 -7.13 -13.26
N ARG A 39 5.23 -7.21 -14.35
CA ARG A 39 6.63 -7.63 -14.28
C ARG A 39 7.51 -6.50 -13.77
N ARG A 40 8.25 -6.76 -12.69
CA ARG A 40 9.32 -5.85 -12.22
C ARG A 40 10.44 -5.76 -13.25
N LEU A 41 10.85 -4.52 -13.55
CA LEU A 41 11.94 -4.21 -14.46
C LEU A 41 13.22 -3.93 -13.68
N ASP A 42 14.36 -4.05 -14.37
CA ASP A 42 15.66 -3.75 -13.79
C ASP A 42 15.92 -2.24 -13.74
N ILE A 43 16.71 -1.85 -12.75
CA ILE A 43 17.30 -0.52 -12.62
C ILE A 43 18.81 -0.67 -12.85
N TYR A 44 19.32 0.13 -13.77
CA TYR A 44 20.75 0.31 -13.99
C TYR A 44 21.25 1.44 -13.10
N ASP A 45 22.39 1.21 -12.46
CA ASP A 45 23.11 2.13 -11.58
C ASP A 45 24.46 2.50 -12.22
N SER A 46 24.61 3.76 -12.59
CA SER A 46 25.81 4.24 -13.28
C SER A 46 27.06 4.34 -12.40
N LEU A 47 26.91 4.52 -11.09
CA LEU A 47 28.05 4.66 -10.16
C LEU A 47 28.72 3.30 -9.93
N TRP A 48 27.92 2.28 -9.62
CA TRP A 48 28.42 0.92 -9.38
C TRP A 48 28.51 0.08 -10.64
N LYS A 49 28.03 0.59 -11.78
CA LYS A 49 27.94 -0.14 -13.06
C LYS A 49 27.21 -1.47 -12.89
N ARG A 50 26.10 -1.44 -12.15
CA ARG A 50 25.32 -2.62 -11.74
C ARG A 50 23.90 -2.54 -12.28
N THR A 51 23.33 -3.69 -12.60
CA THR A 51 21.90 -3.83 -12.93
C THR A 51 21.25 -4.74 -11.90
N SER A 52 20.13 -4.33 -11.32
CA SER A 52 19.39 -5.10 -10.31
C SER A 52 17.88 -4.91 -10.43
N ARG A 53 17.10 -5.83 -9.88
CA ARG A 53 15.63 -5.78 -9.83
C ARG A 53 15.14 -4.71 -8.84
N GLY A 54 15.33 -3.44 -9.19
CA GLY A 54 15.21 -2.32 -8.26
C GLY A 54 16.53 -2.03 -7.52
N VAL A 55 16.55 -0.89 -6.81
CA VAL A 55 17.64 -0.45 -5.93
C VAL A 55 17.04 0.00 -4.60
N GLY A 56 17.78 -0.11 -3.49
CA GLY A 56 17.32 0.39 -2.18
C GLY A 56 16.39 -0.56 -1.42
N GLY A 57 16.37 -1.84 -1.81
CA GLY A 57 15.78 -2.88 -0.96
C GLY A 57 16.66 -3.18 0.26
N LEU A 58 16.25 -4.15 1.08
CA LEU A 58 17.07 -4.64 2.18
C LEU A 58 18.00 -5.78 1.70
N THR A 59 19.17 -5.89 2.31
CA THR A 59 20.10 -7.01 2.09
C THR A 59 19.48 -8.30 2.59
N ARG A 60 19.64 -9.41 1.86
CA ARG A 60 19.10 -10.71 2.27
C ARG A 60 20.08 -11.52 3.13
N GLU A 61 21.35 -11.16 3.09
CA GLU A 61 22.42 -11.82 3.82
C GLU A 61 23.43 -10.79 4.33
N ALA A 62 24.30 -11.22 5.26
CA ALA A 62 25.38 -10.38 5.72
C ALA A 62 26.43 -10.21 4.61
N MET A 63 26.89 -8.98 4.37
CA MET A 63 27.85 -8.69 3.32
C MET A 63 28.80 -7.55 3.71
N VAL A 64 29.96 -7.47 3.05
CA VAL A 64 30.88 -6.35 3.24
C VAL A 64 30.23 -5.09 2.68
N ASP A 65 30.25 -3.99 3.45
CA ASP A 65 29.74 -2.69 3.01
C ASP A 65 30.77 -2.06 2.05
N PRO A 66 30.48 -1.99 0.73
CA PRO A 66 31.40 -1.44 -0.25
C PRO A 66 31.68 0.07 -0.05
N ASN A 67 30.93 0.76 0.81
CA ASN A 67 31.15 2.18 1.10
C ASN A 67 32.33 2.44 2.03
N PHE A 68 32.87 1.40 2.67
CA PHE A 68 34.04 1.48 3.55
C PHE A 68 35.14 0.52 3.08
N PRO A 69 35.74 0.77 1.90
CA PRO A 69 36.75 -0.10 1.33
C PRO A 69 37.96 -0.24 2.27
N GLY A 70 38.46 -1.45 2.44
CA GLY A 70 39.59 -1.75 3.32
C GLY A 70 39.24 -2.01 4.79
N CYS A 71 38.04 -1.63 5.25
CA CYS A 71 37.63 -1.83 6.65
C CYS A 71 37.15 -3.26 6.96
N GLY A 72 36.80 -4.05 5.94
CA GLY A 72 36.19 -5.37 6.13
C GLY A 72 34.84 -5.33 6.89
N TRP A 73 34.25 -4.14 7.02
CA TRP A 73 33.01 -3.91 7.74
C TRP A 73 31.86 -4.67 7.09
N LYS A 74 31.21 -5.56 7.86
CA LYS A 74 30.07 -6.34 7.39
C LYS A 74 28.76 -5.78 7.95
N ILE A 75 27.83 -5.49 7.06
CA ILE A 75 26.44 -5.19 7.41
C ILE A 75 25.64 -6.50 7.46
N PRO A 76 24.72 -6.68 8.43
CA PRO A 76 23.89 -7.88 8.52
C PRO A 76 22.83 -7.93 7.40
N ALA A 77 22.18 -9.09 7.25
CA ALA A 77 20.90 -9.17 6.53
C ALA A 77 19.88 -8.19 7.14
N GLY A 78 18.98 -7.66 6.33
CA GLY A 78 18.02 -6.63 6.73
C GLY A 78 18.58 -5.20 6.72
N SER A 79 19.85 -5.03 6.32
CA SER A 79 20.43 -3.68 6.20
C SER A 79 19.96 -3.01 4.91
N PRO A 80 19.94 -1.67 4.85
CA PRO A 80 19.74 -0.95 3.60
C PRO A 80 20.72 -1.41 2.52
N ASP A 81 20.26 -1.53 1.27
CA ASP A 81 21.09 -1.83 0.09
C ASP A 81 22.29 -0.88 0.06
N PRO A 82 23.52 -1.36 0.30
CA PRO A 82 24.67 -0.48 0.43
C PRO A 82 25.04 0.20 -0.89
N TYR A 83 24.51 -0.31 -2.00
CA TYR A 83 24.70 0.31 -3.29
C TYR A 83 23.68 1.42 -3.55
N ALA A 84 22.64 1.56 -2.76
CA ALA A 84 21.66 2.63 -2.92
C ALA A 84 22.27 4.02 -2.69
N TYR A 85 21.48 5.05 -2.98
CA TYR A 85 21.86 6.42 -2.70
C TYR A 85 21.47 6.67 -1.24
N GLN A 86 22.46 6.69 -0.33
CA GLN A 86 22.20 6.72 1.11
C GLN A 86 22.91 7.88 1.81
N PHE A 87 22.30 8.33 2.90
CA PHE A 87 22.91 9.08 3.97
C PHE A 87 23.03 8.14 5.15
N LYS A 88 24.24 7.90 5.63
CA LYS A 88 24.48 7.01 6.77
C LYS A 88 25.50 7.67 7.69
N ALA A 89 25.12 7.83 8.95
CA ALA A 89 26.03 8.21 10.03
C ALA A 89 26.46 6.95 10.79
N VAL A 90 27.77 6.71 10.86
CA VAL A 90 28.33 5.55 11.57
C VAL A 90 29.45 5.99 12.51
N ALA A 91 29.53 5.35 13.67
CA ALA A 91 30.61 5.56 14.62
C ALA A 91 31.94 5.00 14.07
N SER A 92 33.05 5.58 14.52
CA SER A 92 34.42 5.09 14.29
C SER A 92 35.22 5.16 15.58
N LEU A 93 36.28 4.35 15.67
CA LEU A 93 37.29 4.46 16.72
C LEU A 93 38.39 5.48 16.37
N GLY A 94 38.20 6.27 15.30
CA GLY A 94 39.18 7.25 14.80
C GLY A 94 40.15 6.68 13.76
N ASP A 95 39.99 5.42 13.39
CA ASP A 95 40.77 4.70 12.36
C ASP A 95 40.21 4.87 10.94
N GLY A 96 39.12 5.62 10.78
CA GLY A 96 38.44 5.79 9.50
C GLY A 96 37.54 4.60 9.13
N CYS A 97 37.35 3.63 10.03
CA CYS A 97 36.49 2.47 9.82
C CYS A 97 35.25 2.47 10.72
N PRO A 98 34.10 1.95 10.23
CA PRO A 98 32.90 1.79 11.03
C PRO A 98 33.09 0.87 12.24
N THR A 99 32.44 1.20 13.36
CA THR A 99 32.38 0.34 14.54
C THR A 99 30.97 0.26 15.13
N LEU A 100 30.66 -0.88 15.78
CA LEU A 100 29.49 -1.03 16.65
C LEU A 100 29.86 -0.86 18.14
N ASP A 101 31.12 -0.57 18.47
CA ASP A 101 31.60 -0.41 19.84
C ASP A 101 31.39 1.02 20.32
N LEU A 102 30.11 1.41 20.35
CA LEU A 102 29.63 2.78 20.54
C LEU A 102 30.13 3.47 21.80
N VAL A 103 30.34 2.72 22.88
CA VAL A 103 30.87 3.24 24.17
C VAL A 103 32.31 3.74 24.04
N TYR A 104 33.04 3.26 23.03
CA TYR A 104 34.43 3.64 22.75
C TYR A 104 34.56 4.55 21.54
N ALA A 105 33.45 4.92 20.89
CA ALA A 105 33.46 5.84 19.77
C ALA A 105 33.70 7.28 20.25
N ALA A 106 34.54 8.01 19.51
CA ALA A 106 34.78 9.43 19.72
C ALA A 106 34.43 10.22 18.45
N PRO A 107 33.90 11.45 18.56
CA PRO A 107 33.65 12.28 17.41
C PRO A 107 34.93 12.56 16.61
N LEU A 108 34.89 12.38 15.28
CA LEU A 108 36.08 12.50 14.42
C LEU A 108 36.71 13.89 14.42
N ASN A 109 35.89 14.92 14.63
CA ASN A 109 36.29 16.31 14.62
C ASN A 109 36.46 16.90 16.04
N LEU A 110 36.40 16.07 17.09
CA LEU A 110 36.62 16.51 18.46
C LEU A 110 38.02 17.11 18.60
N VAL A 111 38.11 18.33 19.14
CA VAL A 111 39.39 18.96 19.44
C VAL A 111 39.95 18.32 20.70
N THR A 112 41.15 17.75 20.56
CA THR A 112 41.86 17.10 21.66
C THR A 112 43.25 17.70 21.86
N ASN A 113 43.82 17.50 23.04
CA ASN A 113 45.22 17.80 23.30
C ASN A 113 46.15 16.73 22.67
N ALA A 114 47.46 16.89 22.83
CA ALA A 114 48.47 15.95 22.30
C ALA A 114 48.35 14.51 22.84
N ARG A 115 47.57 14.27 23.90
CA ARG A 115 47.31 12.94 24.48
C ARG A 115 45.95 12.38 24.07
N GLY A 116 45.22 13.05 23.16
CA GLY A 116 43.89 12.62 22.71
C GLY A 116 42.75 12.92 23.69
N LEU A 117 42.97 13.75 24.72
CA LEU A 117 41.92 14.11 25.69
C LEU A 117 41.13 15.35 25.21
N PRO A 118 39.80 15.38 25.35
CA PRO A 118 38.97 16.51 24.95
C PRO A 118 39.30 17.77 25.75
N ILE A 119 39.27 18.92 25.08
CA ILE A 119 39.59 20.23 25.69
C ILE A 119 38.49 21.27 25.44
N ASP A 120 38.26 22.12 26.42
CA ASP A 120 37.35 23.27 26.31
C ASP A 120 37.99 24.45 25.57
N ALA A 121 37.21 25.51 25.31
CA ALA A 121 37.66 26.72 24.59
C ALA A 121 38.88 27.43 25.21
N LYS A 122 39.25 27.11 26.45
CA LYS A 122 40.45 27.64 27.13
C LYS A 122 41.63 26.65 27.07
N ASN A 123 41.50 25.59 26.28
CA ASN A 123 42.43 24.46 26.18
C ASN A 123 42.59 23.67 27.48
N VAL A 124 41.60 23.70 28.38
CA VAL A 124 41.61 22.90 29.61
C VAL A 124 40.98 21.54 29.33
N VAL A 125 41.61 20.47 29.80
CA VAL A 125 41.09 19.10 29.66
C VAL A 125 39.74 18.98 30.35
N ILE A 126 38.77 18.37 29.67
CA ILE A 126 37.44 18.10 30.21
C ILE A 126 37.52 16.75 30.95
N ASP A 127 37.64 16.81 32.26
CA ASP A 127 37.73 15.66 33.16
C ASP A 127 36.99 15.95 34.49
N ARG A 128 37.20 15.10 35.51
CA ARG A 128 36.60 15.29 36.85
C ARG A 128 36.92 16.64 37.51
N ASN A 129 38.02 17.29 37.12
CA ASN A 129 38.44 18.58 37.65
C ASN A 129 37.94 19.76 36.79
N ASN A 130 37.42 19.48 35.59
CA ASN A 130 36.72 20.42 34.73
C ASN A 130 35.40 19.80 34.19
N PRO A 131 34.45 19.44 35.07
CA PRO A 131 33.27 18.68 34.67
C PRO A 131 32.27 19.50 33.85
N HIS A 132 32.43 20.81 33.79
CA HIS A 132 31.57 21.74 33.05
C HIS A 132 32.23 22.28 31.78
N GLY A 133 33.45 21.83 31.45
CA GLY A 133 34.11 22.20 30.22
C GLY A 133 33.27 21.74 29.02
N LEU A 134 33.04 22.65 28.07
CA LEU A 134 32.28 22.35 26.86
C LEU A 134 33.24 21.84 25.78
N PRO A 135 33.01 20.65 25.20
CA PRO A 135 33.87 20.11 24.14
C PRO A 135 33.83 21.00 22.89
N GLN A 136 34.97 21.09 22.23
CA GLN A 136 35.11 21.81 20.97
C GLN A 136 35.17 20.84 19.80
N PHE A 137 34.67 21.27 18.65
CA PHE A 137 34.60 20.50 17.42
C PHE A 137 35.12 21.33 16.25
N ARG A 138 35.84 20.70 15.32
CA ARG A 138 36.34 21.35 14.09
C ARG A 138 35.28 21.28 13.02
N ASP A 139 35.02 22.41 12.36
CA ASP A 139 34.31 22.42 11.08
C ASP A 139 35.28 21.96 10.00
N LEU A 140 35.14 20.73 9.53
CA LEU A 140 36.02 20.10 8.54
C LEU A 140 35.61 20.48 7.12
N ASN A 141 34.37 20.90 6.90
CA ASN A 141 33.81 21.16 5.56
C ASN A 141 33.48 22.64 5.29
N GLY A 142 33.55 23.50 6.30
CA GLY A 142 33.40 24.95 6.21
C GLY A 142 31.96 25.45 6.15
N ASN A 143 30.96 24.63 6.52
CA ASN A 143 29.54 24.98 6.45
C ASN A 143 28.99 25.64 7.73
N GLY A 144 29.79 25.72 8.81
CA GLY A 144 29.41 26.29 10.09
C GLY A 144 28.66 25.35 11.05
N ASP A 145 28.36 24.11 10.65
CA ASP A 145 27.75 23.08 11.50
C ASP A 145 28.77 22.01 11.90
N VAL A 146 29.39 22.20 13.05
CA VAL A 146 30.43 21.29 13.55
C VAL A 146 29.91 19.93 14.01
N TYR A 147 28.61 19.74 14.29
CA TYR A 147 28.12 18.43 14.78
C TYR A 147 28.02 17.41 13.67
N ASP A 148 27.92 17.91 12.45
CA ASP A 148 27.71 17.14 11.27
C ASP A 148 29.02 16.37 10.93
N ASP A 149 30.18 16.96 11.17
CA ASP A 149 31.50 16.34 10.99
C ASP A 149 31.94 15.35 12.10
N ALA A 150 31.08 15.10 13.09
CA ALA A 150 31.39 14.24 14.24
C ALA A 150 31.49 12.73 13.91
N PHE A 151 30.94 12.27 12.78
CA PHE A 151 30.79 10.84 12.47
C PHE A 151 31.42 10.46 11.14
N LEU A 152 31.72 9.16 10.95
CA LEU A 152 31.97 8.65 9.60
C LEU A 152 30.68 8.75 8.79
N ARG A 153 30.78 9.40 7.64
CA ARG A 153 29.64 9.63 6.75
C ARG A 153 29.88 8.94 5.42
N ASP A 154 28.90 8.14 5.01
CA ASP A 154 28.70 7.88 3.58
C ASP A 154 27.88 9.05 3.02
N THR A 155 28.55 9.94 2.30
CA THR A 155 28.04 11.26 1.90
C THR A 155 27.31 11.27 0.56
N ARG A 156 26.88 10.12 0.04
CA ARG A 156 26.22 10.09 -1.28
C ARG A 156 24.97 10.99 -1.24
N LEU A 157 24.10 10.86 -0.24
CA LEU A 157 23.19 11.94 0.17
C LEU A 157 23.88 12.81 1.22
N ARG A 158 24.48 13.93 0.83
CA ARG A 158 25.00 14.90 1.82
C ARG A 158 23.84 15.49 2.62
N PRO A 159 24.01 15.79 3.93
CA PRO A 159 23.09 16.68 4.62
C PRO A 159 22.93 17.95 3.81
N LEU A 160 21.69 18.30 3.52
CA LEU A 160 21.41 19.49 2.74
C LEU A 160 21.38 20.68 3.72
N PRO A 161 22.12 21.77 3.42
CA PRO A 161 22.56 22.74 4.43
C PRO A 161 21.44 23.56 5.08
N HIS A 162 20.27 23.65 4.46
CA HIS A 162 19.13 24.41 4.98
C HIS A 162 17.81 23.84 4.45
N ASP A 163 16.69 24.29 5.03
CA ASP A 163 15.35 24.02 4.52
C ASP A 163 15.22 24.47 3.05
N GLY A 164 14.54 23.66 2.23
CA GLY A 164 14.41 23.83 0.79
C GLY A 164 15.64 23.47 -0.04
N ALA A 165 16.80 23.23 0.58
CA ALA A 165 17.98 22.78 -0.15
C ALA A 165 17.70 21.43 -0.80
N THR A 166 18.18 21.24 -2.03
CA THR A 166 17.80 20.11 -2.89
C THR A 166 19.02 19.51 -3.57
N VAL A 167 19.05 18.18 -3.69
CA VAL A 167 20.02 17.45 -4.52
C VAL A 167 19.30 16.71 -5.64
N SER A 168 19.83 16.81 -6.86
CA SER A 168 19.35 16.02 -8.00
C SER A 168 20.18 14.76 -8.15
N LEU A 169 19.51 13.64 -8.31
CA LEU A 169 20.06 12.30 -8.40
C LEU A 169 19.77 11.76 -9.80
N ASP A 170 20.80 11.67 -10.63
CA ASP A 170 20.75 11.29 -12.05
C ASP A 170 21.52 9.99 -12.34
N ARG A 171 21.55 9.11 -11.33
CA ARG A 171 22.34 7.87 -11.31
C ARG A 171 21.60 6.63 -11.81
N TYR A 172 20.27 6.64 -11.71
CA TYR A 172 19.45 5.47 -11.99
C TYR A 172 18.77 5.56 -13.34
N ALA A 173 18.67 4.43 -14.03
CA ALA A 173 17.89 4.32 -15.24
C ALA A 173 17.06 3.04 -15.22
N VAL A 174 15.78 3.14 -15.62
CA VAL A 174 14.97 1.94 -15.86
C VAL A 174 15.49 1.24 -17.11
N VAL A 175 15.84 -0.03 -17.00
CA VAL A 175 16.15 -0.87 -18.15
C VAL A 175 14.83 -1.29 -18.78
N ILE A 176 14.65 -0.96 -20.06
CA ILE A 176 13.45 -1.31 -20.84
C ILE A 176 13.83 -2.42 -21.82
N PRO A 177 13.53 -3.70 -21.51
CA PRO A 177 13.77 -4.78 -22.45
C PRO A 177 12.92 -4.63 -23.73
N PRO A 178 13.40 -5.12 -24.89
CA PRO A 178 12.56 -5.26 -26.08
C PRO A 178 11.26 -6.00 -25.77
N GLY A 179 10.14 -5.52 -26.31
CA GLY A 179 8.82 -6.13 -26.09
C GLY A 179 8.12 -5.73 -24.78
N THR A 180 8.65 -4.76 -24.03
CA THR A 180 7.94 -4.17 -22.89
C THR A 180 6.65 -3.50 -23.39
N ALA A 181 5.49 -3.96 -22.92
CA ALA A 181 4.19 -3.53 -23.42
C ALA A 181 3.80 -2.14 -22.90
N GLY A 182 4.10 -1.86 -21.63
CA GLY A 182 3.89 -0.57 -21.00
C GLY A 182 2.40 -0.24 -20.72
N PRO A 183 2.14 0.88 -20.04
CA PRO A 183 3.14 1.81 -19.51
C PRO A 183 3.93 1.23 -18.31
N VAL A 184 5.08 1.82 -18.03
CA VAL A 184 5.95 1.40 -16.93
C VAL A 184 5.71 2.33 -15.75
N ALA A 185 5.17 1.79 -14.65
CA ALA A 185 5.10 2.51 -13.39
C ALA A 185 6.47 2.52 -12.72
N VAL A 186 6.88 3.67 -12.19
CA VAL A 186 8.11 3.83 -11.42
C VAL A 186 7.75 4.34 -10.04
N THR A 187 8.38 3.75 -9.03
CA THR A 187 8.31 4.23 -7.65
C THR A 187 9.70 4.70 -7.23
N ALA A 188 9.76 5.92 -6.70
CA ALA A 188 10.87 6.38 -5.87
C ALA A 188 10.37 6.54 -4.43
N ALA A 189 11.09 5.96 -3.48
CA ALA A 189 10.78 6.07 -2.06
C ALA A 189 12.06 6.42 -1.30
N VAL A 190 11.97 7.44 -0.44
CA VAL A 190 13.01 7.71 0.55
C VAL A 190 12.61 6.96 1.81
N TYR A 191 13.45 6.02 2.23
CA TYR A 191 13.30 5.33 3.51
C TYR A 191 14.16 5.98 4.57
N TYR A 192 13.71 5.83 5.80
CA TYR A 192 14.45 6.19 6.99
C TYR A 192 14.41 5.03 7.99
N GLN A 193 15.55 4.79 8.65
CA GLN A 193 15.67 3.82 9.72
C GLN A 193 16.68 4.33 10.76
N SER A 194 16.36 4.20 12.06
CA SER A 194 17.35 4.35 13.12
C SER A 194 18.22 3.10 13.21
N VAL A 195 19.54 3.25 13.23
CA VAL A 195 20.54 2.17 13.43
C VAL A 195 20.53 1.69 14.89
N GLU A 196 19.84 2.38 15.81
CA GLU A 196 19.46 1.79 17.11
C GLU A 196 18.80 0.42 16.94
N ALA A 197 18.08 0.18 15.84
CA ALA A 197 17.56 -1.15 15.48
C ALA A 197 18.65 -2.23 15.31
N ILE A 198 19.75 -1.89 14.62
CA ILE A 198 20.87 -2.81 14.35
C ILE A 198 21.76 -2.95 15.61
N VAL A 199 21.88 -1.86 16.37
CA VAL A 199 22.62 -1.80 17.64
C VAL A 199 21.84 -2.51 18.76
N ALA A 200 20.50 -2.52 18.73
CA ALA A 200 19.65 -3.23 19.70
C ALA A 200 20.00 -4.72 19.75
N ARG A 201 20.29 -5.33 18.60
CA ARG A 201 20.80 -6.71 18.53
C ARG A 201 22.15 -6.91 19.23
N LYS A 202 23.02 -5.89 19.27
CA LYS A 202 24.35 -5.96 19.92
C LYS A 202 24.34 -5.50 21.38
N PHE A 203 23.47 -4.56 21.77
CA PHE A 203 23.49 -3.89 23.09
C PHE A 203 22.27 -4.17 23.98
N LEU A 204 21.07 -4.29 23.41
CA LEU A 204 19.83 -4.23 24.20
C LEU A 204 19.25 -5.60 24.54
N GLY A 205 19.62 -6.67 23.83
CA GLY A 205 18.98 -7.96 24.03
C GLY A 205 17.44 -7.85 23.91
N ASN A 206 16.74 -8.53 24.81
CA ASN A 206 15.30 -8.67 25.01
C ASN A 206 14.47 -7.39 25.31
N LEU A 207 14.97 -6.18 24.98
CA LEU A 207 14.19 -4.93 25.01
C LEU A 207 13.61 -4.56 23.63
N ALA A 208 13.98 -5.27 22.57
CA ALA A 208 13.38 -5.17 21.24
C ALA A 208 12.31 -6.25 20.97
N ASP A 209 12.17 -7.19 21.90
CA ASP A 209 11.19 -8.29 21.88
C ASP A 209 9.77 -7.75 22.13
N THR A 210 9.03 -7.59 21.04
CA THR A 210 7.66 -7.04 21.01
C THR A 210 6.59 -8.12 21.12
N ASP A 211 6.94 -9.40 20.95
CA ASP A 211 6.02 -10.54 21.12
C ASP A 211 6.23 -11.31 22.44
N GLY A 212 7.32 -11.04 23.15
CA GLY A 212 7.64 -11.52 24.48
C GLY A 212 8.24 -12.92 24.53
N ASP A 213 8.74 -13.44 23.40
CA ASP A 213 9.28 -14.81 23.31
C ASP A 213 10.76 -14.94 23.70
N PHE A 214 11.42 -13.82 23.97
CA PHE A 214 12.83 -13.66 24.33
C PHE A 214 13.82 -14.09 23.21
N VAL A 215 13.38 -14.12 21.96
CA VAL A 215 14.17 -14.43 20.76
C VAL A 215 14.21 -13.21 19.83
N LEU A 216 15.40 -12.63 19.64
CA LEU A 216 15.56 -11.54 18.68
C LEU A 216 15.58 -12.09 17.25
N GLU A 217 14.49 -11.90 16.50
CA GLU A 217 14.33 -12.40 15.14
C GLU A 217 14.42 -11.28 14.08
N PRO A 218 15.47 -11.25 13.24
CA PRO A 218 15.59 -10.24 12.20
C PRO A 218 14.65 -10.55 11.02
N CYS A 219 13.48 -9.91 10.99
CA CYS A 219 12.58 -10.01 9.85
C CYS A 219 13.12 -9.21 8.66
N VAL A 220 13.42 -9.88 7.55
CA VAL A 220 13.92 -9.24 6.32
C VAL A 220 12.89 -9.42 5.20
N LEU A 221 12.67 -8.38 4.39
CA LEU A 221 11.93 -8.52 3.12
C LEU A 221 12.57 -9.63 2.25
N ASP A 222 11.78 -10.64 1.88
CA ASP A 222 12.24 -11.85 1.19
C ASP A 222 13.25 -12.73 1.98
N GLY A 223 13.31 -12.61 3.31
CA GLY A 223 14.14 -13.44 4.20
C GLY A 223 13.32 -14.24 5.23
N PRO A 224 13.95 -15.12 6.02
CA PRO A 224 13.28 -15.88 7.07
C PRO A 224 12.87 -14.98 8.24
N CYS A 225 11.68 -15.26 8.77
CA CYS A 225 11.04 -14.70 9.97
C CYS A 225 10.26 -15.88 10.55
N ASP A 226 10.44 -16.36 11.79
CA ASP A 226 9.57 -17.38 12.44
C ASP A 226 8.98 -18.55 11.58
N GLY A 227 9.65 -18.99 10.51
CA GLY A 227 9.14 -19.94 9.52
C GLY A 227 8.22 -19.38 8.40
N ARG A 228 7.99 -18.06 8.37
CA ARG A 228 7.31 -17.24 7.36
C ARG A 228 8.29 -16.49 6.44
N THR A 229 7.77 -15.89 5.37
CA THR A 229 8.49 -15.01 4.43
C THR A 229 7.72 -13.68 4.30
N PRO A 230 8.23 -12.57 4.87
CA PRO A 230 7.58 -11.26 4.74
C PRO A 230 7.59 -10.82 3.28
N ALA A 231 6.41 -10.60 2.68
CA ALA A 231 6.25 -10.32 1.26
C ALA A 231 6.11 -8.81 0.93
N THR A 232 6.02 -7.96 1.95
CA THR A 232 5.33 -6.66 1.84
C THR A 232 5.73 -5.72 2.99
N GLU A 233 5.89 -4.43 2.69
CA GLU A 233 6.46 -3.44 3.62
C GLU A 233 5.46 -2.85 4.64
N PRO A 234 5.94 -2.16 5.69
CA PRO A 234 7.32 -2.19 6.16
C PRO A 234 7.58 -3.51 6.90
N ALA A 235 8.74 -4.14 6.65
CA ALA A 235 9.12 -5.36 7.37
C ALA A 235 9.36 -5.02 8.83
N VAL A 236 8.58 -5.63 9.74
CA VAL A 236 8.71 -5.49 11.19
C VAL A 236 10.02 -6.11 11.64
N VAL A 237 11.11 -5.35 11.61
CA VAL A 237 12.29 -5.70 12.40
C VAL A 237 11.95 -5.31 13.83
N GLU A 238 12.04 -6.25 14.75
CA GLU A 238 12.14 -5.97 16.17
C GLU A 238 13.36 -5.07 16.41
N GLY A 239 13.07 -3.76 16.54
CA GLY A 239 14.01 -2.68 16.26
C GLY A 239 13.63 -1.94 14.97
N ALA A 240 12.70 -0.99 15.11
CA ALA A 240 12.20 0.00 14.14
C ALA A 240 12.27 -0.41 12.64
N PRO A 241 11.14 -0.80 12.03
CA PRO A 241 11.11 -1.14 10.61
C PRO A 241 11.46 0.09 9.76
N PRO A 242 12.06 -0.08 8.56
CA PRO A 242 12.30 1.04 7.68
C PRO A 242 10.98 1.67 7.28
N VAL A 243 10.82 2.97 7.55
CA VAL A 243 9.59 3.69 7.23
C VAL A 243 9.84 4.51 5.96
N PRO A 244 9.00 4.36 4.91
CA PRO A 244 9.05 5.28 3.79
C PRO A 244 8.60 6.65 4.30
N VAL A 245 9.51 7.62 4.29
CA VAL A 245 9.19 9.00 4.71
C VAL A 245 8.57 9.80 3.59
N GLU A 246 8.90 9.46 2.34
CA GLU A 246 8.30 10.06 1.16
C GLU A 246 8.27 9.04 0.02
N VAL A 247 7.12 8.91 -0.62
CA VAL A 247 6.93 8.03 -1.79
C VAL A 247 6.36 8.85 -2.95
N ARG A 248 6.89 8.64 -4.14
CA ARG A 248 6.33 9.16 -5.39
C ARG A 248 6.21 8.05 -6.40
N ASN A 249 5.06 7.98 -7.06
CA ASN A 249 4.85 7.12 -8.22
C ASN A 249 4.58 7.98 -9.45
N TRP A 250 5.06 7.53 -10.60
CA TRP A 250 4.72 8.10 -11.90
C TRP A 250 4.78 7.03 -12.98
N THR A 251 4.36 7.38 -14.19
CA THR A 251 4.42 6.47 -15.34
C THR A 251 5.39 6.93 -16.41
N ILE A 252 6.05 5.97 -17.06
CA ILE A 252 6.83 6.14 -18.27
C ILE A 252 6.03 5.50 -19.41
N GLN A 253 5.67 6.31 -20.39
CA GLN A 253 5.02 5.85 -21.61
C GLN A 253 6.05 5.22 -22.54
N ILE A 254 5.68 4.10 -23.19
CA ILE A 254 6.53 3.39 -24.12
C ILE A 254 6.04 3.67 -25.54
N ASP A 255 6.91 4.22 -26.39
CA ASP A 255 6.59 4.48 -27.80
C ASP A 255 6.25 3.16 -28.52
N GLY A 256 5.09 3.13 -29.19
CA GLY A 256 4.56 1.91 -29.81
C GLY A 256 4.03 0.88 -28.81
N GLY A 257 4.01 1.19 -27.51
CA GLY A 257 3.37 0.41 -26.46
C GLY A 257 1.84 0.45 -26.55
N ARG A 258 1.18 -0.32 -25.68
CA ARG A 258 -0.29 -0.37 -25.61
C ARG A 258 -0.81 1.02 -25.22
N SER A 259 -1.83 1.54 -25.93
CA SER A 259 -2.46 2.81 -25.53
C SER A 259 -3.10 2.65 -24.16
N ASP A 260 -2.60 3.36 -23.15
CA ASP A 260 -3.15 3.30 -21.81
C ASP A 260 -4.51 4.02 -21.78
N ARG A 261 -5.57 3.25 -21.55
CA ARG A 261 -6.95 3.73 -21.40
C ARG A 261 -7.66 3.05 -20.23
N ILE A 262 -6.93 2.27 -19.44
CA ILE A 262 -7.54 1.55 -18.32
C ILE A 262 -7.55 2.54 -17.15
N PRO A 263 -8.70 2.89 -16.57
CA PRO A 263 -8.70 3.75 -15.39
C PRO A 263 -8.12 3.02 -14.17
N PRO A 264 -7.58 3.76 -13.19
CA PRO A 264 -7.16 3.18 -11.92
C PRO A 264 -8.33 2.52 -11.20
N ARG A 265 -8.04 1.45 -10.46
CA ARG A 265 -8.98 0.74 -9.60
C ARG A 265 -8.42 0.59 -8.21
N VAL A 266 -9.29 0.65 -7.21
CA VAL A 266 -8.96 0.20 -5.86
C VAL A 266 -9.02 -1.32 -5.87
N ILE A 267 -7.88 -1.97 -5.64
CA ILE A 267 -7.72 -3.43 -5.69
C ILE A 267 -7.83 -4.08 -4.32
N GLY A 268 -7.82 -3.28 -3.25
CA GLY A 268 -8.04 -3.75 -1.90
C GLY A 268 -8.02 -2.59 -0.89
N THR A 269 -8.38 -2.92 0.35
CA THR A 269 -8.33 -2.00 1.49
C THR A 269 -7.78 -2.72 2.71
N TYR A 270 -7.12 -1.97 3.59
CA TYR A 270 -6.83 -2.40 4.95
C TYR A 270 -7.46 -1.41 5.94
N PRO A 271 -8.19 -1.87 6.97
CA PRO A 271 -8.68 -3.23 7.14
C PRO A 271 -9.55 -3.70 5.97
N ALA A 272 -9.69 -5.02 5.83
CA ALA A 272 -10.66 -5.59 4.91
C ALA A 272 -12.08 -5.18 5.33
N ALA A 273 -12.99 -5.05 4.37
CA ALA A 273 -14.37 -4.71 4.65
C ALA A 273 -15.01 -5.75 5.59
N GLY A 274 -15.57 -5.28 6.71
CA GLY A 274 -16.21 -6.12 7.72
C GLY A 274 -15.26 -6.75 8.75
N ALA A 275 -13.97 -6.43 8.75
CA ALA A 275 -13.03 -6.93 9.77
C ALA A 275 -13.47 -6.56 11.20
N THR A 276 -13.37 -7.48 12.16
CA THR A 276 -13.95 -7.33 13.51
C THR A 276 -12.96 -7.27 14.68
N ARG A 277 -11.68 -7.55 14.44
CA ARG A 277 -10.61 -7.52 15.46
C ARG A 277 -9.43 -6.69 14.98
N VAL A 278 -9.69 -5.52 14.43
CA VAL A 278 -8.63 -4.66 13.88
C VAL A 278 -7.76 -4.10 15.02
N PHE A 279 -6.46 -3.97 14.79
CA PHE A 279 -5.56 -3.31 15.73
C PHE A 279 -6.05 -1.90 16.11
N GLN A 280 -5.85 -1.47 17.36
CA GLN A 280 -6.30 -0.14 17.81
C GLN A 280 -5.44 0.99 17.22
N ASP A 281 -4.17 0.72 16.94
CA ASP A 281 -3.20 1.55 16.23
C ASP A 281 -3.25 1.35 14.70
N VAL A 282 -4.44 1.02 14.17
CA VAL A 282 -4.63 0.78 12.74
C VAL A 282 -4.30 2.01 11.91
N VAL A 283 -3.42 1.82 10.93
CA VAL A 283 -3.28 2.72 9.77
C VAL A 283 -4.18 2.21 8.66
N VAL A 284 -5.19 2.99 8.28
CA VAL A 284 -6.18 2.59 7.27
C VAL A 284 -5.58 2.81 5.87
N LYS A 285 -5.65 1.82 4.97
CA LYS A 285 -4.97 1.83 3.66
C LYS A 285 -5.93 1.54 2.50
N ALA A 286 -5.61 2.12 1.35
CA ALA A 286 -6.19 1.78 0.06
C ALA A 286 -5.08 1.42 -0.94
N PHE A 287 -5.28 0.32 -1.66
CA PHE A 287 -4.35 -0.18 -2.66
C PHE A 287 -4.91 0.09 -4.06
N PHE A 288 -4.13 0.71 -4.94
CA PHE A 288 -4.50 1.03 -6.31
C PHE A 288 -3.78 0.13 -7.31
N SER A 289 -4.44 -0.16 -8.43
CA SER A 289 -3.89 -1.00 -9.51
C SER A 289 -2.74 -0.35 -10.28
N ARG A 290 -2.52 0.96 -10.11
CA ARG A 290 -1.56 1.78 -10.87
C ARG A 290 -1.27 3.07 -10.09
N PRO A 291 -0.23 3.84 -10.46
CA PRO A 291 0.00 5.17 -9.90
C PRO A 291 -1.23 6.07 -10.03
N VAL A 292 -1.57 6.79 -8.97
CA VAL A 292 -2.68 7.75 -8.93
C VAL A 292 -2.26 9.01 -8.21
N HIS A 293 -2.96 10.12 -8.49
CA HIS A 293 -2.82 11.39 -7.79
C HIS A 293 -4.17 11.87 -7.24
N GLY A 294 -4.13 12.88 -6.36
CA GLY A 294 -5.33 13.49 -5.77
C GLY A 294 -5.91 12.78 -4.56
N VAL A 295 -5.20 11.80 -3.99
CA VAL A 295 -5.58 11.16 -2.73
C VAL A 295 -5.07 12.02 -1.57
N ASN A 296 -5.97 12.51 -0.72
CA ASN A 296 -5.67 13.35 0.44
C ASN A 296 -6.80 13.23 1.49
N ALA A 297 -6.70 13.99 2.59
CA ALA A 297 -7.67 13.98 3.70
C ALA A 297 -9.09 14.42 3.31
N ALA A 298 -9.31 15.04 2.13
CA ALA A 298 -10.65 15.33 1.63
C ALA A 298 -11.25 14.15 0.85
N THR A 299 -10.43 13.36 0.16
CA THR A 299 -10.88 12.22 -0.64
C THR A 299 -10.83 10.90 0.11
N PHE A 300 -10.01 10.78 1.15
CA PHE A 300 -9.88 9.59 1.98
C PHE A 300 -10.11 9.98 3.43
N THR A 301 -11.23 9.52 4.00
CA THR A 301 -11.71 9.93 5.33
C THR A 301 -12.07 8.73 6.19
N LEU A 302 -12.09 8.96 7.51
CA LEU A 302 -12.51 8.00 8.51
C LEU A 302 -13.54 8.65 9.44
N VAL A 303 -14.62 7.95 9.75
CA VAL A 303 -15.63 8.39 10.73
C VAL A 303 -15.92 7.29 11.74
N ASP A 304 -16.33 7.67 12.94
CA ASP A 304 -16.81 6.74 13.96
C ASP A 304 -18.25 6.24 13.69
N ALA A 305 -18.77 5.38 14.56
CA ALA A 305 -20.13 4.86 14.50
C ALA A 305 -21.23 5.94 14.59
N ARG A 306 -20.90 7.14 15.08
CA ARG A 306 -21.80 8.30 15.20
C ARG A 306 -21.59 9.31 14.07
N HIS A 307 -20.88 8.91 13.02
CA HIS A 307 -20.53 9.75 11.87
C HIS A 307 -19.68 10.98 12.23
N GLN A 308 -18.98 10.95 13.36
CA GLN A 308 -18.03 11.99 13.70
C GLN A 308 -16.72 11.76 12.95
N PRO A 309 -16.15 12.78 12.28
CA PRO A 309 -14.84 12.67 11.63
C PRO A 309 -13.76 12.28 12.63
N VAL A 310 -12.90 11.35 12.25
CA VAL A 310 -11.64 11.08 12.93
C VAL A 310 -10.58 11.96 12.24
N PRO A 311 -9.98 12.94 12.94
CA PRO A 311 -8.89 13.75 12.40
C PRO A 311 -7.72 12.87 11.96
N ALA A 312 -7.24 13.11 10.74
CA ALA A 312 -6.20 12.29 10.14
C ALA A 312 -5.45 13.03 9.01
N SER A 313 -4.20 12.63 8.80
CA SER A 313 -3.44 12.93 7.59
C SER A 313 -3.51 11.75 6.60
N VAL A 314 -3.21 12.02 5.32
CA VAL A 314 -3.21 11.00 4.26
C VAL A 314 -1.95 11.14 3.43
N GLU A 315 -1.20 10.05 3.30
CA GLU A 315 0.09 10.03 2.62
C GLU A 315 0.27 8.77 1.77
N GLN A 316 1.12 8.88 0.76
CA GLN A 316 1.54 7.74 -0.05
C GLN A 316 2.64 6.99 0.66
N ILE A 317 2.47 5.67 0.83
CA ILE A 317 3.37 4.82 1.62
C ILE A 317 3.94 3.63 0.84
N GLY A 318 3.65 3.54 -0.47
CA GLY A 318 4.18 2.47 -1.31
C GLY A 318 3.68 2.53 -2.74
N ASP A 319 3.87 1.42 -3.45
CA ASP A 319 3.49 1.26 -4.85
C ASP A 319 1.95 1.26 -4.95
N GLY A 320 1.39 2.38 -5.42
CA GLY A 320 -0.07 2.58 -5.49
C GLY A 320 -0.76 2.50 -4.13
N THR A 321 -0.04 2.64 -3.02
CA THR A 321 -0.60 2.46 -1.67
C THR A 321 -0.68 3.78 -0.94
N TRP A 322 -1.88 4.11 -0.47
CA TRP A 322 -2.16 5.33 0.30
C TRP A 322 -2.68 4.96 1.68
N ALA A 323 -2.15 5.62 2.70
CA ALA A 323 -2.53 5.44 4.09
C ALA A 323 -3.21 6.70 4.65
N LEU A 324 -4.12 6.47 5.59
CA LEU A 324 -4.75 7.45 6.45
C LEU A 324 -4.25 7.21 7.88
N PHE A 325 -3.60 8.23 8.43
CA PHE A 325 -3.00 8.23 9.77
C PHE A 325 -3.85 9.08 10.69
N SER A 326 -4.53 8.46 11.66
CA SER A 326 -5.26 9.22 12.66
C SER A 326 -4.31 10.00 13.57
N ASP A 327 -4.70 11.21 13.95
CA ASP A 327 -3.93 12.04 14.89
C ASP A 327 -3.82 11.37 16.27
N ALA A 328 -4.81 10.54 16.62
CA ALA A 328 -4.77 9.67 17.78
C ALA A 328 -3.95 8.41 17.47
N THR A 329 -2.97 8.10 18.34
CA THR A 329 -2.16 6.87 18.25
C THR A 329 -3.01 5.59 18.34
N PHE A 330 -4.10 5.62 19.11
CA PHE A 330 -5.02 4.50 19.25
C PHE A 330 -6.45 4.96 19.05
N LEU A 331 -7.17 4.26 18.18
CA LEU A 331 -8.62 4.32 18.09
C LEU A 331 -9.25 3.62 19.30
N ASN A 332 -10.50 3.97 19.61
CA ASN A 332 -11.24 3.36 20.71
C ASN A 332 -11.41 1.86 20.48
N GLY A 333 -11.18 1.04 21.51
CA GLY A 333 -11.36 -0.41 21.45
C GLY A 333 -12.81 -0.86 21.34
N GLY A 334 -13.06 -1.95 20.62
CA GLY A 334 -14.41 -2.50 20.40
C GLY A 334 -15.34 -1.56 19.63
N ALA A 335 -14.79 -0.51 19.01
CA ALA A 335 -15.54 0.53 18.34
C ALA A 335 -15.56 0.27 16.83
N THR A 336 -16.64 0.72 16.19
CA THR A 336 -16.75 0.67 14.74
C THR A 336 -16.27 1.97 14.12
N TYR A 337 -15.50 1.84 13.05
CA TYR A 337 -15.17 2.92 12.14
C TYR A 337 -15.61 2.62 10.70
N THR A 338 -15.90 3.69 9.94
CA THR A 338 -16.22 3.63 8.51
C THR A 338 -15.22 4.49 7.75
N ALA A 339 -14.45 3.86 6.87
CA ALA A 339 -13.53 4.52 5.97
C ALA A 339 -14.19 4.77 4.61
N ARG A 340 -13.88 5.91 4.00
CA ARG A 340 -14.41 6.30 2.69
C ARG A 340 -13.30 6.85 1.81
N LEU A 341 -13.21 6.30 0.61
CA LEU A 341 -12.39 6.80 -0.49
C LEU A 341 -13.30 7.30 -1.61
N ALA A 342 -13.12 8.54 -2.05
CA ALA A 342 -13.95 9.18 -3.07
C ALA A 342 -13.72 8.58 -4.48
N ALA A 343 -14.71 8.77 -5.36
CA ALA A 343 -14.54 8.56 -6.80
C ALA A 343 -13.71 9.69 -7.42
N GLY A 344 -13.33 9.56 -8.69
CA GLY A 344 -12.66 10.61 -9.44
C GLY A 344 -11.16 10.75 -9.13
N ILE A 345 -10.55 9.70 -8.57
CA ILE A 345 -9.10 9.64 -8.35
C ILE A 345 -8.46 9.21 -9.66
N CYS A 346 -7.57 10.03 -10.21
CA CYS A 346 -7.06 9.88 -11.56
C CYS A 346 -5.60 9.42 -11.59
N ASP A 347 -5.21 8.80 -12.70
CA ASP A 347 -3.82 8.53 -13.06
C ASP A 347 -3.28 9.59 -14.01
N ASP A 348 -1.98 9.53 -14.31
CA ASP A 348 -1.30 10.49 -15.19
C ASP A 348 -1.71 10.35 -16.67
N SER A 349 -2.44 9.29 -17.03
CA SER A 349 -3.02 9.09 -18.37
C SER A 349 -4.39 9.78 -18.53
N GLY A 350 -4.96 10.30 -17.43
CA GLY A 350 -6.27 10.95 -17.38
C GLY A 350 -7.44 10.00 -17.12
N GLY A 351 -7.19 8.71 -16.89
CA GLY A 351 -8.21 7.77 -16.45
C GLY A 351 -8.52 7.95 -14.96
N CYS A 352 -9.79 7.88 -14.56
CA CYS A 352 -10.20 8.09 -13.15
C CYS A 352 -11.09 6.97 -12.61
N THR A 353 -11.06 6.76 -11.29
CA THR A 353 -11.97 5.84 -10.60
C THR A 353 -13.43 6.27 -10.81
N LYS A 354 -14.28 5.33 -11.22
CA LYS A 354 -15.70 5.63 -11.51
C LYS A 354 -16.58 5.72 -10.26
N SER A 355 -16.23 4.96 -9.22
CA SER A 355 -16.98 4.86 -7.97
C SER A 355 -16.04 5.00 -6.79
N GLY A 356 -16.55 5.59 -5.70
CA GLY A 356 -15.87 5.58 -4.42
C GLY A 356 -15.97 4.22 -3.76
N VAL A 357 -15.14 4.01 -2.73
CA VAL A 357 -15.13 2.81 -1.90
C VAL A 357 -15.49 3.21 -0.48
N VAL A 358 -16.40 2.47 0.15
CA VAL A 358 -16.78 2.67 1.55
C VAL A 358 -16.71 1.32 2.23
N TRP A 359 -16.03 1.25 3.38
CA TRP A 359 -15.93 0.03 4.14
C TRP A 359 -15.93 0.31 5.64
N ARG A 360 -16.44 -0.68 6.39
CA ARG A 360 -16.60 -0.64 7.83
C ARG A 360 -15.70 -1.68 8.48
N PHE A 361 -15.15 -1.37 9.64
CA PHE A 361 -14.41 -2.32 10.47
C PHE A 361 -14.64 -2.06 11.96
N VAL A 362 -14.29 -3.03 12.80
CA VAL A 362 -14.36 -2.95 14.26
C VAL A 362 -12.97 -3.20 14.83
N THR A 363 -12.53 -2.31 15.72
CA THR A 363 -11.28 -2.47 16.47
C THR A 363 -11.42 -3.55 17.54
N ALA A 364 -10.32 -4.21 17.88
CA ALA A 364 -10.27 -5.16 18.99
C ALA A 364 -10.62 -4.46 20.32
N ALA A 365 -11.24 -5.20 21.24
CA ALA A 365 -11.69 -4.68 22.52
C ALA A 365 -10.51 -4.24 23.39
N ALA A 366 -9.46 -5.05 23.45
CA ALA A 366 -8.22 -4.74 24.15
C ALA A 366 -7.03 -4.59 23.19
N ARG A 367 -5.97 -3.96 23.70
CA ARG A 367 -4.67 -3.88 23.00
C ARG A 367 -4.04 -5.27 22.96
N GLY A 368 -3.35 -5.58 21.87
CA GLY A 368 -2.72 -6.91 21.64
C GLY A 368 -3.67 -7.99 21.11
N GLU A 369 -4.99 -7.77 21.13
CA GLU A 369 -5.98 -8.72 20.57
C GLU A 369 -6.28 -8.48 19.06
N GLY A 370 -5.58 -7.51 18.48
CA GLY A 370 -5.70 -7.13 17.08
C GLY A 370 -5.21 -8.20 16.13
N ALA A 371 -5.80 -8.24 14.93
CA ALA A 371 -5.41 -9.12 13.85
C ALA A 371 -5.70 -8.44 12.50
N GLY A 372 -4.90 -8.78 11.51
CA GLY A 372 -5.04 -8.27 10.15
C GLY A 372 -3.71 -8.30 9.41
N ASP A 373 -3.78 -8.43 8.10
CA ASP A 373 -2.61 -8.29 7.23
C ASP A 373 -2.33 -6.80 7.04
N THR A 374 -1.37 -6.27 7.80
CA THR A 374 -0.96 -4.85 7.76
C THR A 374 -0.03 -4.54 6.59
N SER A 375 0.23 -5.49 5.72
CA SER A 375 1.35 -5.39 4.81
C SER A 375 1.08 -4.52 3.56
N ILE A 376 2.15 -3.96 2.98
CA ILE A 376 2.11 -3.10 1.79
C ILE A 376 2.64 -3.87 0.57
N PRO A 377 1.82 -4.12 -0.45
CA PRO A 377 2.24 -4.79 -1.68
C PRO A 377 3.38 -4.04 -2.36
N ILE A 378 4.38 -4.79 -2.84
CA ILE A 378 5.45 -4.27 -3.68
C ILE A 378 5.10 -4.51 -5.14
N GLY A 379 5.24 -3.47 -5.94
CA GLY A 379 4.91 -3.42 -7.35
C GLY A 379 3.43 -3.13 -7.58
N PHE A 380 3.06 -3.26 -8.85
CA PHE A 380 1.68 -3.15 -9.30
C PHE A 380 1.23 -4.50 -9.86
N PRO A 381 -0.04 -4.89 -9.65
CA PRO A 381 -0.56 -6.08 -10.28
C PRO A 381 -0.52 -5.91 -11.80
N ALA A 382 -0.48 -7.03 -12.52
CA ALA A 382 -0.72 -7.01 -13.94
C ALA A 382 -2.07 -6.33 -14.23
N GLU A 383 -2.09 -5.51 -15.27
CA GLU A 383 -3.33 -5.03 -15.86
C GLU A 383 -4.09 -6.22 -16.44
N LEU A 384 -4.85 -6.88 -15.58
CA LEU A 384 -5.94 -7.70 -16.06
C LEU A 384 -6.87 -6.76 -16.82
N PRO A 385 -7.24 -7.08 -18.08
CA PRO A 385 -8.34 -6.37 -18.72
C PRO A 385 -9.50 -6.35 -17.73
N PRO A 386 -10.22 -5.21 -17.59
CA PRO A 386 -11.36 -5.15 -16.69
C PRO A 386 -12.23 -6.39 -16.93
N PRO A 387 -12.68 -7.10 -15.88
CA PRO A 387 -13.53 -8.27 -16.06
C PRO A 387 -14.65 -7.88 -17.01
N ALA A 388 -14.89 -8.73 -18.01
CA ALA A 388 -15.91 -8.44 -19.01
C ALA A 388 -17.19 -8.04 -18.25
N PRO A 389 -17.83 -6.90 -18.58
CA PRO A 389 -19.04 -6.46 -17.89
C PRO A 389 -19.98 -7.65 -17.73
N GLU A 390 -20.36 -7.97 -16.49
CA GLU A 390 -21.14 -9.19 -16.26
C GLU A 390 -22.42 -9.14 -17.11
N PRO A 391 -22.83 -10.22 -17.77
CA PRO A 391 -24.13 -10.28 -18.43
C PRO A 391 -25.26 -9.96 -17.43
N PRO A 392 -26.44 -9.52 -17.88
CA PRO A 392 -27.60 -9.46 -16.99
C PRO A 392 -27.89 -10.87 -16.44
N VAL A 393 -28.33 -10.93 -15.19
CA VAL A 393 -28.90 -12.14 -14.57
C VAL A 393 -30.22 -11.79 -13.88
N VAL A 394 -31.12 -12.77 -13.78
CA VAL A 394 -32.32 -12.68 -12.96
C VAL A 394 -31.93 -12.94 -11.50
N THR A 395 -32.14 -11.95 -10.64
CA THR A 395 -31.76 -12.00 -9.22
C THR A 395 -32.86 -12.54 -8.32
N SER A 396 -34.12 -12.33 -8.70
CA SER A 396 -35.26 -12.86 -7.96
C SER A 396 -36.51 -12.94 -8.83
N VAL A 397 -37.42 -13.83 -8.45
CA VAL A 397 -38.79 -13.92 -8.97
C VAL A 397 -39.75 -14.01 -7.81
N ALA A 398 -40.84 -13.26 -7.86
CA ALA A 398 -41.85 -13.22 -6.81
C ALA A 398 -43.26 -13.10 -7.41
N LEU A 399 -44.26 -13.52 -6.63
CA LEU A 399 -45.65 -13.15 -6.93
C LEU A 399 -45.88 -11.69 -6.55
N THR A 400 -46.63 -10.96 -7.36
CA THR A 400 -47.08 -9.62 -6.97
C THR A 400 -48.22 -9.73 -5.96
N SER A 401 -48.48 -8.66 -5.19
CA SER A 401 -49.57 -8.63 -4.23
C SER A 401 -50.91 -9.04 -4.89
N HIS A 402 -51.70 -9.87 -4.19
CA HIS A 402 -52.95 -10.49 -4.65
C HIS A 402 -52.82 -11.51 -5.80
N ALA A 403 -51.63 -12.08 -6.04
CA ALA A 403 -51.38 -13.04 -7.13
C ALA A 403 -51.79 -12.51 -8.52
N ALA A 404 -51.78 -11.18 -8.68
CA ALA A 404 -52.15 -10.50 -9.91
C ALA A 404 -51.08 -10.65 -11.02
N GLY A 405 -49.93 -11.23 -10.71
CA GLY A 405 -48.83 -11.40 -11.64
C GLY A 405 -47.58 -12.00 -11.01
N VAL A 406 -46.55 -12.15 -11.83
CA VAL A 406 -45.22 -12.62 -11.46
C VAL A 406 -44.23 -11.52 -11.78
N SER A 407 -43.47 -11.03 -10.79
CA SER A 407 -42.37 -10.11 -11.01
C SER A 407 -41.03 -10.84 -11.08
N ALA A 408 -40.14 -10.35 -11.92
CA ALA A 408 -38.76 -10.77 -12.03
C ALA A 408 -37.83 -9.55 -11.94
N MET A 409 -36.84 -9.62 -11.07
CA MET A 409 -35.81 -8.59 -10.91
C MET A 409 -34.52 -9.03 -11.57
N PHE A 410 -33.84 -8.09 -12.21
CA PHE A 410 -32.58 -8.28 -12.88
C PHE A 410 -31.47 -7.50 -12.18
N SER A 411 -30.24 -8.00 -12.29
CA SER A 411 -29.02 -7.33 -11.80
C SER A 411 -28.78 -5.92 -12.38
N LYS A 412 -29.45 -5.58 -13.49
CA LYS A 412 -29.32 -4.33 -14.25
C LYS A 412 -30.50 -4.16 -15.21
N PRO A 413 -30.69 -2.96 -15.79
CA PRO A 413 -31.72 -2.73 -16.81
C PRO A 413 -31.59 -3.66 -18.02
N VAL A 414 -32.71 -4.22 -18.46
CA VAL A 414 -32.78 -5.14 -19.61
C VAL A 414 -33.86 -4.75 -20.61
N MET A 415 -33.74 -5.27 -21.83
CA MET A 415 -34.59 -5.05 -22.99
C MET A 415 -35.06 -6.41 -23.55
N ASN A 416 -36.02 -6.35 -24.49
CA ASN A 416 -36.61 -7.52 -25.13
C ASN A 416 -37.28 -8.49 -24.14
N VAL A 417 -37.87 -7.97 -23.07
CA VAL A 417 -38.73 -8.73 -22.16
C VAL A 417 -40.16 -8.66 -22.69
N THR A 418 -40.64 -9.77 -23.23
CA THR A 418 -41.94 -9.91 -23.89
C THR A 418 -42.60 -11.21 -23.44
N PRO A 419 -43.88 -11.47 -23.76
CA PRO A 419 -44.50 -12.78 -23.49
C PRO A 419 -43.81 -13.98 -24.17
N LEU A 420 -42.89 -13.75 -25.11
CA LEU A 420 -42.08 -14.81 -25.73
C LEU A 420 -40.78 -15.09 -24.97
N THR A 421 -40.25 -14.09 -24.26
CA THR A 421 -38.96 -14.17 -23.56
C THR A 421 -39.08 -14.24 -22.05
N PHE A 422 -40.23 -13.83 -21.49
CA PHE A 422 -40.67 -14.05 -20.10
C PHE A 422 -41.94 -14.91 -20.15
N VAL A 423 -41.75 -16.21 -19.96
CA VAL A 423 -42.78 -17.22 -20.15
C VAL A 423 -43.20 -17.79 -18.80
N VAL A 424 -44.51 -17.77 -18.52
CA VAL A 424 -45.08 -18.42 -17.34
C VAL A 424 -45.91 -19.62 -17.78
N ARG A 425 -45.67 -20.78 -17.16
CA ARG A 425 -46.37 -22.05 -17.44
C ARG A 425 -46.78 -22.72 -16.15
N ARG A 426 -47.78 -23.60 -16.20
CA ARG A 426 -48.05 -24.50 -15.09
C ARG A 426 -46.89 -25.48 -14.93
N ALA A 427 -46.46 -25.73 -13.71
CA ALA A 427 -45.35 -26.64 -13.45
C ALA A 427 -45.81 -28.10 -13.63
N GLY A 428 -45.01 -28.88 -14.37
CA GLY A 428 -45.16 -30.34 -14.45
C GLY A 428 -44.51 -31.07 -13.27
N THR A 429 -44.86 -32.34 -13.08
CA THR A 429 -44.20 -33.26 -12.15
C THR A 429 -43.22 -34.18 -12.91
N PRO A 430 -41.91 -34.24 -12.57
CA PRO A 430 -41.14 -33.43 -11.61
C PRO A 430 -40.27 -32.36 -12.31
N GLY A 431 -40.56 -31.07 -12.09
CA GLY A 431 -39.65 -29.95 -12.40
C GLY A 431 -40.27 -28.83 -13.23
N CYS A 432 -39.43 -28.06 -13.93
CA CYS A 432 -39.87 -27.11 -14.96
C CYS A 432 -39.68 -27.64 -16.39
N GLY A 433 -39.76 -28.96 -16.57
CA GLY A 433 -40.02 -29.56 -17.88
C GLY A 433 -41.53 -29.56 -18.12
N SER A 434 -42.08 -28.52 -18.75
CA SER A 434 -43.53 -28.41 -18.96
C SER A 434 -43.98 -29.02 -20.29
N ILE A 435 -45.18 -29.61 -20.28
CA ILE A 435 -45.93 -30.13 -21.44
C ILE A 435 -47.04 -29.13 -21.86
N ASP A 436 -47.33 -28.11 -21.03
CA ASP A 436 -48.45 -27.17 -21.21
C ASP A 436 -48.06 -25.89 -21.95
N GLN A 437 -49.02 -25.26 -22.65
CA GLN A 437 -48.85 -23.97 -23.33
C GLN A 437 -48.52 -22.83 -22.35
N ALA A 438 -47.82 -21.82 -22.86
CA ALA A 438 -47.57 -20.57 -22.15
C ALA A 438 -48.88 -19.90 -21.76
N ILE A 439 -48.96 -19.39 -20.53
CA ILE A 439 -50.10 -18.61 -20.05
C ILE A 439 -50.12 -17.29 -20.81
N ALA A 440 -51.27 -16.91 -21.35
CA ALA A 440 -51.44 -15.62 -22.00
C ALA A 440 -51.40 -14.49 -20.97
N GLY A 441 -50.65 -13.44 -21.27
CA GLY A 441 -50.46 -12.29 -20.39
C GLY A 441 -49.66 -11.19 -21.05
N HIS A 442 -49.58 -10.06 -20.36
CA HIS A 442 -48.81 -8.90 -20.77
C HIS A 442 -47.64 -8.67 -19.81
N VAL A 443 -46.59 -8.02 -20.31
CA VAL A 443 -45.37 -7.76 -19.56
C VAL A 443 -45.12 -6.25 -19.50
N ALA A 444 -44.83 -5.73 -18.31
CA ALA A 444 -44.55 -4.32 -18.08
C ALA A 444 -43.33 -4.15 -17.19
N SER A 445 -42.54 -3.09 -17.42
CA SER A 445 -41.34 -2.79 -16.65
C SER A 445 -41.55 -1.67 -15.62
N THR A 446 -40.66 -1.60 -14.64
CA THR A 446 -40.41 -0.35 -13.89
C THR A 446 -39.77 0.70 -14.81
N ARG A 447 -39.69 1.97 -14.35
CA ARG A 447 -38.99 3.04 -15.08
C ARG A 447 -37.50 2.75 -15.30
N ALA A 448 -36.88 2.02 -14.37
CA ALA A 448 -35.48 1.63 -14.46
C ALA A 448 -35.26 0.39 -15.35
N ALA A 449 -36.33 -0.28 -15.80
CA ALA A 449 -36.28 -1.49 -16.63
C ALA A 449 -35.48 -2.66 -16.01
N ASP A 450 -35.31 -2.65 -14.70
CA ASP A 450 -34.62 -3.65 -13.88
C ASP A 450 -35.58 -4.62 -13.19
N VAL A 451 -36.87 -4.30 -13.14
CA VAL A 451 -37.93 -5.19 -12.67
C VAL A 451 -39.03 -5.24 -13.72
N TRP A 452 -39.44 -6.46 -14.07
CA TRP A 452 -40.49 -6.73 -15.04
C TRP A 452 -41.57 -7.59 -14.42
N THR A 453 -42.84 -7.23 -14.68
CA THR A 453 -44.01 -7.94 -14.17
C THR A 453 -44.77 -8.55 -15.33
N PHE A 454 -44.97 -9.86 -15.28
CA PHE A 454 -45.92 -10.60 -16.12
C PHE A 454 -47.28 -10.62 -15.43
N THR A 455 -48.30 -10.07 -16.10
CA THR A 455 -49.68 -10.05 -15.65
C THR A 455 -50.50 -10.97 -16.56
N PRO A 456 -51.05 -12.08 -16.05
CA PRO A 456 -51.85 -13.00 -16.86
C PRO A 456 -53.20 -12.37 -17.23
N GLU A 457 -53.75 -12.74 -18.39
CA GLU A 457 -55.08 -12.28 -18.82
C GLU A 457 -56.22 -12.80 -17.93
N ARG A 458 -55.98 -13.92 -17.26
CA ARG A 458 -56.88 -14.50 -16.25
C ARG A 458 -56.09 -14.78 -14.97
N PRO A 459 -56.67 -14.56 -13.77
CA PRO A 459 -55.98 -14.85 -12.52
C PRO A 459 -55.40 -16.27 -12.47
N LEU A 460 -54.17 -16.39 -11.97
CA LEU A 460 -53.54 -17.70 -11.80
C LEU A 460 -54.31 -18.50 -10.73
N ALA A 461 -54.76 -19.70 -11.09
CA ALA A 461 -55.36 -20.62 -10.13
C ALA A 461 -54.31 -21.09 -9.10
N PRO A 462 -54.71 -21.53 -7.90
CA PRO A 462 -53.79 -22.14 -6.94
C PRO A 462 -52.99 -23.28 -7.56
N GLY A 463 -51.68 -23.32 -7.29
CA GLY A 463 -50.76 -24.32 -7.84
C GLY A 463 -49.34 -23.83 -8.09
N ASP A 464 -48.50 -24.72 -8.62
CA ASP A 464 -47.11 -24.45 -8.96
C ASP A 464 -46.98 -23.97 -10.42
N TYR A 465 -46.17 -22.93 -10.63
CA TYR A 465 -45.88 -22.34 -11.93
C TYR A 465 -44.38 -22.27 -12.16
N CYS A 466 -43.99 -22.46 -13.41
CA CYS A 466 -42.63 -22.27 -13.89
C CYS A 466 -42.52 -20.93 -14.60
N VAL A 467 -41.55 -20.14 -14.16
CA VAL A 467 -41.20 -18.84 -14.70
C VAL A 467 -39.89 -19.00 -15.42
N GLN A 468 -39.92 -18.83 -16.74
CA GLN A 468 -38.77 -19.04 -17.61
C GLN A 468 -38.39 -17.73 -18.29
N MET A 469 -37.09 -17.48 -18.38
CA MET A 469 -36.56 -16.42 -19.23
C MET A 469 -35.62 -17.01 -20.29
N THR A 470 -35.78 -16.59 -21.53
CA THR A 470 -34.92 -17.00 -22.64
C THR A 470 -33.62 -16.19 -22.65
N THR A 471 -32.61 -16.71 -23.34
CA THR A 471 -31.36 -15.99 -23.59
C THR A 471 -31.53 -14.72 -24.44
N ASP A 472 -32.68 -14.52 -25.09
CA ASP A 472 -32.92 -13.34 -25.94
C ASP A 472 -33.20 -12.04 -25.15
N VAL A 473 -33.31 -12.10 -23.82
CA VAL A 473 -33.33 -10.90 -22.97
C VAL A 473 -31.91 -10.35 -22.87
N TYR A 474 -31.71 -9.06 -23.13
CA TYR A 474 -30.37 -8.44 -23.17
C TYR A 474 -30.30 -7.09 -22.45
N ASP A 475 -29.11 -6.69 -21.99
CA ASP A 475 -28.90 -5.39 -21.35
C ASP A 475 -28.83 -4.22 -22.34
N LEU A 476 -28.76 -2.99 -21.86
CA LEU A 476 -28.66 -1.80 -22.73
C LEU A 476 -27.40 -1.75 -23.62
N THR A 477 -26.46 -2.68 -23.45
CA THR A 477 -25.26 -2.84 -24.29
C THR A 477 -25.37 -3.99 -25.29
N GLY A 478 -26.50 -4.70 -25.31
CA GLY A 478 -26.77 -5.83 -26.20
C GLY A 478 -26.25 -7.17 -25.71
N ARG A 479 -25.89 -7.31 -24.42
CA ARG A 479 -25.47 -8.61 -23.86
C ARG A 479 -26.65 -9.40 -23.36
N ASN A 480 -26.81 -10.59 -23.91
CA ASN A 480 -27.85 -11.55 -23.59
C ASN A 480 -27.71 -12.13 -22.17
N LEU A 481 -28.83 -12.63 -21.61
CA LEU A 481 -28.77 -13.56 -20.47
C LEU A 481 -27.87 -14.75 -20.88
N PRO A 482 -26.91 -15.15 -20.03
CA PRO A 482 -25.89 -16.12 -20.42
C PRO A 482 -26.48 -17.54 -20.59
N THR A 483 -27.54 -17.84 -19.84
CA THR A 483 -28.28 -19.09 -19.90
C THR A 483 -29.78 -18.81 -19.72
N PRO A 484 -30.67 -19.71 -20.19
CA PRO A 484 -32.07 -19.63 -19.85
C PRO A 484 -32.25 -19.69 -18.33
N PHE A 485 -33.08 -18.81 -17.79
CA PHE A 485 -33.45 -18.83 -16.38
C PHE A 485 -34.73 -19.63 -16.18
N SER A 486 -34.85 -20.36 -15.08
CA SER A 486 -36.07 -21.05 -14.68
C SER A 486 -36.23 -21.02 -13.16
N ALA A 487 -37.37 -20.57 -12.68
CA ALA A 487 -37.75 -20.62 -11.27
C ALA A 487 -39.16 -21.18 -11.10
N ARG A 488 -39.44 -21.74 -9.94
CA ARG A 488 -40.79 -22.19 -9.56
C ARG A 488 -41.39 -21.19 -8.57
N VAL A 489 -42.62 -20.79 -8.82
CA VAL A 489 -43.45 -20.00 -7.90
C VAL A 489 -44.73 -20.77 -7.56
N ARG A 490 -45.20 -20.67 -6.32
CA ARG A 490 -46.41 -21.33 -5.85
C ARG A 490 -47.47 -20.29 -5.52
N VAL A 491 -48.63 -20.41 -6.15
CA VAL A 491 -49.82 -19.60 -5.83
C VAL A 491 -50.65 -20.35 -4.79
N SER A 492 -50.83 -19.76 -3.61
CA SER A 492 -51.64 -20.32 -2.52
C SER A 492 -53.14 -20.03 -2.69
N GLU A 493 -54.00 -20.79 -2.00
CA GLU A 493 -55.46 -20.56 -1.97
C GLU A 493 -55.85 -19.18 -1.40
N THR A 494 -54.95 -18.53 -0.65
CA THR A 494 -55.16 -17.20 -0.06
C THR A 494 -54.54 -16.06 -0.88
N GLY A 495 -53.95 -16.36 -2.05
CA GLY A 495 -53.35 -15.36 -2.94
C GLY A 495 -52.09 -14.67 -2.39
N ARG A 496 -51.44 -15.27 -1.38
CA ARG A 496 -50.18 -14.80 -0.78
C ARG A 496 -49.03 -15.76 -1.02
#